data_AF-A0A954P8A1-F1
#
_entry.id   AF-A0A954P8A1-F1
#
_cell.length_a   1.000
_cell.length_b   1.000
_cell.length_c   1.000
_cell.angle_alpha   90.00
_cell.angle_beta   90.00
_cell.angle_gamma   90.00
#
_symmetry.space_group_name_H-M   'P 1'
#
loop_
_entity.id
_entity.type
_entity.pdbx_description
1 polymer ?
#
loop_
_entity_poly.entity_id
_entity_poly.type
_entity_poly.pdbx_seq_one_letter_code
_entity_poly.pdbx_strand_id
1 'polypeptide(L)'
;MPESAAAAAPPDAAQRTVVGRLDLLNGEYVLMEHCPACGRPVDSLGNPLEDDVPGGGAGRANASGAYRCSLGDAATDAEIPEGQPVARFTSAAEAGFFASELEHLAGIPVAVHISESFDAVVGCWQPGFVLRVPPHRAEEAARLVQEWASQPDPLEANVQEMARVAREPGPGAAWRRGRLPDRAVAEFDPASDDLPGETFSLEENLSWGVPWLPLLLTLTAGSLTVWTVRKLNRPPVRVAPARPAAEILQEQMKQRESLSGVW
;
A
#
# COMPACT_ATOMS: atom_id res chain seq x y z
N MET A 1 20.28 21.41 -51.80
CA MET A 1 20.37 20.73 -50.49
C MET A 1 19.04 20.93 -49.78
N PRO A 2 18.15 19.93 -49.75
CA PRO A 2 16.99 19.99 -48.88
C PRO A 2 17.34 19.34 -47.53
N GLU A 3 17.07 20.07 -46.45
CA GLU A 3 17.12 19.59 -45.07
C GLU A 3 16.14 18.42 -44.89
N SER A 4 16.67 17.27 -44.48
CA SER A 4 15.89 16.08 -44.11
C SER A 4 15.40 16.24 -42.68
N ALA A 5 14.10 16.52 -42.52
CA ALA A 5 13.44 16.54 -41.23
C ALA A 5 13.23 15.10 -40.73
N ALA A 6 13.95 14.73 -39.67
CA ALA A 6 13.78 13.46 -38.99
C ALA A 6 12.38 13.39 -38.34
N ALA A 7 11.56 12.43 -38.76
CA ALA A 7 10.27 12.15 -38.15
C ALA A 7 10.46 11.56 -36.74
N ALA A 8 9.99 12.27 -35.72
CA ALA A 8 9.97 11.82 -34.34
C ALA A 8 9.10 10.56 -34.19
N ALA A 9 9.61 9.58 -33.44
CA ALA A 9 8.89 8.38 -33.04
C ALA A 9 7.59 8.73 -32.26
N PRO A 10 6.53 7.91 -32.35
CA PRO A 10 5.30 8.14 -31.58
C PRO A 10 5.60 8.08 -30.07
N PRO A 11 5.01 8.97 -29.26
CA PRO A 11 5.24 8.98 -27.82
C PRO A 11 4.78 7.65 -27.19
N ASP A 12 5.66 7.08 -26.38
CA ASP A 12 5.43 5.93 -25.51
C ASP A 12 4.11 6.05 -24.74
N ALA A 13 3.52 4.88 -24.46
CA ALA A 13 2.27 4.70 -23.75
C ALA A 13 2.03 5.72 -22.62
N ALA A 14 0.88 6.39 -22.68
CA ALA A 14 0.48 7.48 -21.80
C ALA A 14 0.76 7.18 -20.31
N GLN A 15 1.87 7.73 -19.81
CA GLN A 15 2.15 7.81 -18.39
C GLN A 15 1.19 8.84 -17.78
N ARG A 16 0.35 8.41 -16.85
CA ARG A 16 -0.42 9.32 -16.00
C ARG A 16 0.34 9.50 -14.70
N THR A 17 0.63 10.75 -14.37
CA THR A 17 1.20 11.14 -13.07
C THR A 17 0.04 11.54 -12.17
N VAL A 18 -0.14 10.81 -11.06
CA VAL A 18 -1.14 11.13 -10.03
C VAL A 18 -0.43 11.05 -8.68
N VAL A 19 -0.45 12.14 -7.91
CA VAL A 19 0.19 12.23 -6.58
C VAL A 19 -0.90 12.02 -5.51
N GLY A 20 -0.70 11.09 -4.57
CA GLY A 20 -1.65 10.81 -3.49
C GLY A 20 -1.03 10.11 -2.28
N ARG A 21 -1.59 10.35 -1.07
CA ARG A 21 -1.13 9.84 0.24
C ARG A 21 -2.27 9.13 0.99
N LEU A 22 -1.97 8.08 1.74
CA LEU A 22 -2.95 7.18 2.39
C LEU A 22 -2.61 6.96 3.88
N ASP A 23 -3.59 7.05 4.79
CA ASP A 23 -3.43 6.81 6.24
C ASP A 23 -4.35 5.68 6.74
N LEU A 24 -3.83 4.80 7.61
CA LEU A 24 -4.34 3.44 7.86
C LEU A 24 -4.77 3.12 9.32
N LEU A 25 -4.91 4.10 10.21
CA LEU A 25 -4.72 3.79 11.64
C LEU A 25 -5.92 3.32 12.50
N ASN A 26 -7.21 3.56 12.20
CA ASN A 26 -8.23 3.45 13.30
C ASN A 26 -9.53 2.64 13.10
N GLY A 27 -9.74 1.86 12.03
CA GLY A 27 -10.80 0.83 12.00
C GLY A 27 -12.28 1.27 12.12
N GLU A 28 -12.58 2.54 12.41
CA GLU A 28 -13.88 3.19 12.20
C GLU A 28 -13.80 4.02 10.91
N TYR A 29 -14.70 3.75 9.97
CA TYR A 29 -14.83 4.55 8.74
C TYR A 29 -15.57 5.86 9.05
N VAL A 30 -14.90 6.78 9.72
CA VAL A 30 -15.20 8.19 9.55
C VAL A 30 -14.43 8.62 8.31
N LEU A 31 -15.15 9.01 7.24
CA LEU A 31 -14.57 9.72 6.11
C LEU A 31 -14.13 11.10 6.61
N MET A 32 -13.07 11.15 7.42
CA MET A 32 -12.32 12.36 7.62
C MET A 32 -11.49 12.51 6.36
N GLU A 33 -11.98 13.38 5.48
CA GLU A 33 -11.18 13.83 4.37
C GLU A 33 -9.96 14.53 4.99
N HIS A 34 -8.76 14.17 4.54
CA HIS A 34 -7.55 14.84 4.98
C HIS A 34 -7.12 15.76 3.86
N CYS A 35 -6.68 16.97 4.20
CA CYS A 35 -6.17 17.88 3.18
C CYS A 35 -4.95 17.21 2.51
N PRO A 36 -4.95 16.97 1.19
CA PRO A 36 -3.88 16.23 0.50
C PRO A 36 -2.53 16.94 0.58
N ALA A 37 -2.52 18.26 0.81
CA ALA A 37 -1.30 19.04 0.90
C ALA A 37 -0.64 19.00 2.29
N CYS A 38 -1.41 18.91 3.36
CA CYS A 38 -0.90 19.12 4.72
C CYS A 38 -1.27 18.00 5.72
N GLY A 39 -2.06 17.01 5.31
CA GLY A 39 -2.42 15.85 6.14
C GLY A 39 -3.29 16.17 7.36
N ARG A 40 -3.82 17.40 7.47
CA ARG A 40 -4.73 17.77 8.57
C ARG A 40 -6.15 17.29 8.27
N PRO A 41 -6.90 16.86 9.31
CA PRO A 41 -8.30 16.47 9.14
C PRO A 41 -9.11 17.69 8.70
N VAL A 42 -9.90 17.48 7.65
CA VAL A 42 -10.91 18.43 7.19
C VAL A 42 -12.30 17.79 7.34
N ASP A 43 -13.31 18.62 7.54
CA ASP A 43 -14.70 18.19 7.49
C ASP A 43 -15.10 17.78 6.07
N SER A 44 -16.31 17.25 5.91
CA SER A 44 -16.85 16.83 4.61
C SER A 44 -17.07 17.97 3.60
N LEU A 45 -16.84 19.22 4.01
CA LEU A 45 -16.87 20.41 3.17
C LEU A 45 -15.46 20.95 2.86
N GLY A 46 -14.42 20.26 3.32
CA GLY A 46 -13.02 20.65 3.13
C GLY A 46 -12.53 21.74 4.09
N ASN A 47 -13.28 22.07 5.15
CA ASN A 47 -12.86 23.02 6.17
C ASN A 47 -11.99 22.33 7.22
N PRO A 48 -10.90 22.95 7.71
CA PRO A 48 -10.14 22.41 8.83
C PRO A 48 -11.02 22.31 10.08
N LEU A 49 -10.99 21.18 10.80
CA LEU A 49 -11.58 21.09 12.14
C LEU A 49 -10.81 22.05 13.07
N GLU A 50 -11.50 23.04 13.65
CA GLU A 50 -10.91 24.21 14.32
C GLU A 50 -10.29 23.95 15.71
N ASP A 51 -10.22 22.72 16.19
CA ASP A 51 -10.22 22.51 17.65
C ASP A 51 -8.87 22.52 18.41
N ASP A 52 -7.68 22.65 17.80
CA ASP A 52 -6.43 22.47 18.60
C ASP A 52 -5.19 23.31 18.20
N VAL A 53 -5.33 24.59 17.84
CA VAL A 53 -4.14 25.48 17.72
C VAL A 53 -4.26 26.73 18.59
N PRO A 54 -3.64 26.75 19.80
CA PRO A 54 -3.47 27.97 20.58
C PRO A 54 -2.37 28.82 19.93
N GLY A 55 -2.73 29.64 18.94
CA GLY A 55 -1.76 30.54 18.28
C GLY A 55 -2.23 30.97 16.90
N GLY A 56 -2.98 32.07 16.85
CA GLY A 56 -3.68 32.56 15.67
C GLY A 56 -2.80 32.78 14.44
N GLY A 57 -3.10 32.01 13.39
CA GLY A 57 -2.76 32.30 12.01
C GLY A 57 -4.01 32.07 11.16
N ALA A 58 -4.88 33.07 11.08
CA ALA A 58 -6.15 32.98 10.36
C ALA A 58 -5.93 32.69 8.87
N GLY A 59 -6.29 31.49 8.43
CA GLY A 59 -6.44 31.18 7.02
C GLY A 59 -7.51 32.09 6.42
N ARG A 60 -7.14 32.94 5.46
CA ARG A 60 -8.11 33.76 4.73
C ARG A 60 -8.80 32.90 3.67
N ALA A 61 -10.10 32.68 3.85
CA ALA A 61 -10.95 32.25 2.75
C ALA A 61 -10.92 33.33 1.65
N ASN A 62 -10.54 32.95 0.44
CA ASN A 62 -10.72 33.76 -0.76
C ASN A 62 -12.20 33.72 -1.18
N ALA A 63 -12.67 34.75 -1.89
CA ALA A 63 -14.07 34.95 -2.29
C ALA A 63 -14.67 33.81 -3.13
N SER A 64 -13.86 32.83 -3.55
CA SER A 64 -14.28 31.62 -4.25
C SER A 64 -14.65 30.45 -3.33
N GLY A 65 -14.55 30.59 -2.01
CA GLY A 65 -14.91 29.53 -1.05
C GLY A 65 -13.98 28.30 -1.08
N ALA A 66 -12.81 28.41 -1.70
CA ALA A 66 -11.85 27.32 -1.81
C ALA A 66 -10.75 27.48 -0.78
N TYR A 67 -10.80 26.71 0.31
CA TYR A 67 -9.75 26.70 1.32
C TYR A 67 -8.42 26.26 0.69
N ARG A 68 -7.47 27.19 0.57
CA ARG A 68 -6.07 26.88 0.31
C ARG A 68 -5.40 26.58 1.66
N CYS A 69 -4.97 25.35 1.89
CA CYS A 69 -4.10 25.03 3.04
C CYS A 69 -2.79 25.80 2.84
N SER A 70 -2.55 26.86 3.62
CA SER A 70 -1.34 27.70 3.55
C SER A 70 -0.05 26.97 3.97
N LEU A 71 -0.16 25.72 4.44
CA LEU A 71 0.96 24.79 4.65
C LEU A 71 1.37 24.04 3.37
N GLY A 72 0.49 23.98 2.36
CA GLY A 72 0.77 23.36 1.06
C GLY A 72 1.60 24.23 0.11
N ASP A 73 1.67 25.55 0.35
CA ASP A 73 2.45 26.46 -0.49
C ASP A 73 3.94 26.52 -0.07
N ALA A 74 4.32 25.93 1.07
CA ALA A 74 5.71 25.92 1.57
C ALA A 74 6.38 24.53 1.50
N ALA A 75 5.58 23.45 1.48
CA ALA A 75 6.00 22.17 0.93
C ALA A 75 5.58 22.12 -0.54
N THR A 76 5.93 23.17 -1.31
CA THR A 76 6.00 23.05 -2.75
C THR A 76 6.72 21.75 -3.04
N ASP A 77 6.08 20.90 -3.84
CA ASP A 77 6.73 19.93 -4.70
C ASP A 77 7.99 20.59 -5.24
N ALA A 78 9.10 20.44 -4.53
CA ALA A 78 10.41 20.72 -5.05
C ALA A 78 10.60 19.59 -6.04
N GLU A 79 9.93 19.68 -7.18
CA GLU A 79 10.18 18.88 -8.35
C GLU A 79 11.68 18.98 -8.52
N ILE A 80 12.39 17.92 -8.18
CA ILE A 80 13.80 17.78 -8.49
C ILE A 80 13.77 17.61 -10.01
N PRO A 81 14.00 18.70 -10.80
CA PRO A 81 13.63 18.70 -12.21
C PRO A 81 14.44 17.67 -13.00
N GLU A 82 15.55 17.24 -12.40
CA GLU A 82 16.54 16.31 -12.96
C GLU A 82 16.90 15.20 -11.96
N GLY A 83 15.92 14.67 -11.22
CA GLY A 83 16.16 13.55 -10.30
C GLY A 83 16.54 12.25 -11.05
N GLN A 84 17.65 11.63 -10.66
CA GLN A 84 18.06 10.31 -11.17
C GLN A 84 17.30 9.21 -10.41
N PRO A 85 16.67 8.24 -11.10
CA PRO A 85 15.97 7.14 -10.44
C PRO A 85 16.96 6.21 -9.75
N VAL A 86 16.69 5.89 -8.48
CA VAL A 86 17.55 5.05 -7.64
C VAL A 86 16.93 3.68 -7.41
N ALA A 87 15.64 3.63 -7.07
CA ALA A 87 14.94 2.40 -6.75
C ALA A 87 13.46 2.48 -7.17
N ARG A 88 12.85 1.29 -7.35
CA ARG A 88 11.43 1.14 -7.67
C ARG A 88 10.76 0.25 -6.64
N PHE A 89 9.55 0.64 -6.22
CA PHE A 89 8.75 -0.08 -5.24
C PHE A 89 7.35 -0.32 -5.78
N THR A 90 6.73 -1.41 -5.33
CA THR A 90 5.34 -1.74 -5.63
C THR A 90 4.38 -1.20 -4.56
N SER A 91 4.92 -0.73 -3.43
CA SER A 91 4.17 -0.21 -2.28
C SER A 91 4.53 1.23 -1.96
N ALA A 92 3.51 2.06 -1.73
CA ALA A 92 3.68 3.44 -1.28
C ALA A 92 4.35 3.51 0.10
N ALA A 93 4.06 2.55 0.97
CA ALA A 93 4.61 2.50 2.32
C ALA A 93 6.12 2.25 2.30
N GLU A 94 6.58 1.31 1.47
CA GLU A 94 8.02 1.05 1.28
C GLU A 94 8.73 2.28 0.71
N ALA A 95 8.19 2.88 -0.36
CA ALA A 95 8.77 4.08 -0.96
C ALA A 95 8.86 5.24 0.05
N GLY A 96 7.82 5.43 0.87
CA GLY A 96 7.80 6.45 1.93
C GLY A 96 8.80 6.18 3.04
N PHE A 97 8.96 4.92 3.45
CA PHE A 97 9.97 4.52 4.43
C PHE A 97 11.38 4.87 3.94
N PHE A 98 11.76 4.41 2.74
CA PHE A 98 13.09 4.68 2.19
C PHE A 98 13.33 6.17 1.90
N ALA A 99 12.30 6.92 1.47
CA ALA A 99 12.40 8.36 1.30
C ALA A 99 12.72 9.05 2.64
N SER A 100 11.98 8.71 3.69
CA SER A 100 12.19 9.20 5.05
C SER A 100 13.59 8.90 5.57
N GLU A 101 14.07 7.66 5.40
CA GLU A 101 15.41 7.26 5.86
C GLU A 101 16.52 8.00 5.10
N LEU A 102 16.40 8.16 3.78
CA LEU A 102 17.38 8.92 2.97
C LEU A 102 17.41 10.41 3.36
N GLU A 103 16.25 11.02 3.61
CA GLU A 103 16.18 12.43 4.00
C GLU A 103 16.67 12.67 5.43
N HIS A 104 16.21 11.85 6.38
CA HIS A 104 16.49 12.07 7.79
C HIS A 104 17.87 11.56 8.23
N LEU A 105 18.30 10.38 7.78
CA LEU A 105 19.58 9.81 8.21
C LEU A 105 20.74 10.24 7.32
N ALA A 106 20.53 10.30 6.00
CA ALA A 106 21.59 10.61 5.05
C ALA A 106 21.59 12.08 4.60
N GLY A 107 20.54 12.85 4.89
CA GLY A 107 20.41 14.24 4.45
C GLY A 107 20.33 14.37 2.92
N ILE A 108 19.91 13.31 2.22
CA ILE A 108 19.78 13.28 0.77
C ILE A 108 18.34 13.69 0.44
N PRO A 109 18.11 14.80 -0.30
CA PRO A 109 16.76 15.18 -0.68
C PRO A 109 16.19 14.15 -1.66
N VAL A 110 14.94 13.74 -1.42
CA VAL A 110 14.28 12.68 -2.18
C VAL A 110 12.97 13.18 -2.78
N ALA A 111 12.65 12.71 -3.97
CA ALA A 111 11.31 12.81 -4.54
C ALA A 111 10.77 11.42 -4.86
N VAL A 112 9.54 11.12 -4.45
CA VAL A 112 8.84 9.89 -4.82
C VAL A 112 7.93 10.18 -6.00
N HIS A 113 8.22 9.59 -7.15
CA HIS A 113 7.40 9.71 -8.35
C HIS A 113 6.47 8.51 -8.49
N ILE A 114 5.16 8.77 -8.63
CA ILE A 114 4.16 7.73 -8.88
C ILE A 114 4.03 7.52 -10.38
N SER A 115 4.27 6.30 -10.84
CA SER A 115 4.14 5.87 -12.23
C SER A 115 3.11 4.76 -12.31
N GLU A 116 2.09 4.91 -13.14
CA GLU A 116 1.13 3.83 -13.37
C GLU A 116 1.52 3.03 -14.62
N SER A 117 1.52 1.69 -14.51
CA SER A 117 1.68 0.80 -15.67
C SER A 117 0.49 -0.13 -15.79
N PHE A 118 -0.05 -0.29 -17.01
CA PHE A 118 -1.13 -1.21 -17.27
C PHE A 118 -0.61 -2.64 -17.44
N ASP A 119 -1.02 -3.55 -16.55
CA ASP A 119 -0.75 -4.98 -16.66
C ASP A 119 -1.85 -5.63 -17.49
N ALA A 120 -1.52 -6.00 -18.74
CA ALA A 120 -2.46 -6.61 -19.66
C ALA A 120 -2.85 -8.05 -19.28
N VAL A 121 -2.03 -8.76 -18.49
CA VAL A 121 -2.32 -10.13 -18.06
C VAL A 121 -3.40 -10.12 -16.99
N VAL A 122 -3.30 -9.18 -16.05
CA VAL A 122 -4.26 -9.02 -14.95
C VAL A 122 -5.44 -8.11 -15.35
N GLY A 123 -5.27 -7.30 -16.39
CA GLY A 123 -6.27 -6.35 -16.87
C GLY A 123 -6.49 -5.19 -15.90
N CYS A 124 -5.44 -4.76 -15.19
CA CYS A 124 -5.53 -3.66 -14.23
C CYS A 124 -4.33 -2.70 -14.31
N TRP A 125 -4.54 -1.45 -13.89
CA TRP A 125 -3.46 -0.50 -13.66
C TRP A 125 -2.76 -0.83 -12.35
N GLN A 126 -1.44 -0.87 -12.36
CA GLN A 126 -0.61 -1.08 -11.18
C GLN A 126 0.18 0.20 -10.91
N PRO A 127 0.05 0.79 -9.71
CA PRO A 127 0.93 1.88 -9.31
C PRO A 127 2.33 1.33 -9.02
N GLY A 128 3.33 2.03 -9.53
CA GLY A 128 4.73 1.86 -9.19
C GLY A 128 5.26 3.16 -8.61
N PHE A 129 6.16 3.06 -7.64
CA PHE A 129 6.74 4.20 -6.95
C PHE A 129 8.24 4.24 -7.27
N VAL A 130 8.74 5.37 -7.75
CA VAL A 130 10.14 5.53 -8.15
C VAL A 130 10.78 6.58 -7.26
N LEU A 131 11.80 6.17 -6.48
CA LEU A 131 12.64 7.10 -5.73
C LEU A 131 13.59 7.81 -6.69
N ARG A 132 13.59 9.15 -6.65
CA ARG A 132 14.49 10.00 -7.41
C ARG A 132 15.28 10.88 -6.44
N VAL A 133 16.57 11.00 -6.70
CA VAL A 133 17.50 11.84 -5.90
C VAL A 133 18.36 12.68 -6.84
N PRO A 134 19.06 13.73 -6.35
CA PRO A 134 20.00 14.48 -7.16
C PRO A 134 21.08 13.56 -7.78
N PRO A 135 21.47 13.76 -9.06
CA PRO A 135 22.38 12.86 -9.76
C PRO A 135 23.71 12.63 -9.02
N HIS A 136 24.25 13.66 -8.38
CA HIS A 136 25.51 13.60 -7.63
C HIS A 136 25.44 12.76 -6.34
N ARG A 137 24.23 12.39 -5.88
CA ARG A 137 23.99 11.50 -4.71
C ARG A 137 23.41 10.15 -5.10
N ALA A 138 23.12 9.90 -6.38
CA ALA A 138 22.39 8.72 -6.81
C ALA A 138 23.10 7.40 -6.45
N GLU A 139 24.43 7.34 -6.61
CA GLU A 139 25.22 6.15 -6.28
C GLU A 139 25.26 5.88 -4.77
N GLU A 140 25.41 6.92 -3.96
CA GLU A 140 25.38 6.83 -2.50
C GLU A 140 24.00 6.37 -1.99
N ALA A 141 22.93 6.97 -2.50
CA ALA A 141 21.56 6.61 -2.17
C ALA A 141 21.24 5.17 -2.59
N ALA A 142 21.68 4.74 -3.78
CA ALA A 142 21.50 3.36 -4.26
C ALA A 142 22.15 2.35 -3.31
N ARG A 143 23.38 2.63 -2.88
CA ARG A 143 24.11 1.77 -1.95
C ARG A 143 23.40 1.67 -0.59
N LEU A 144 22.92 2.79 -0.04
CA LEU A 144 22.20 2.81 1.24
C LEU A 144 20.87 2.06 1.17
N VAL A 145 20.09 2.28 0.11
CA VAL A 145 18.83 1.55 -0.11
C VAL A 145 19.09 0.05 -0.23
N GLN A 146 20.13 -0.36 -0.96
CA GLN A 146 20.49 -1.77 -1.07
C GLN A 146 20.96 -2.36 0.27
N GLU A 147 21.75 -1.61 1.04
CA GLU A 147 22.20 -2.03 2.37
C GLU A 147 21.00 -2.26 3.31
N TRP A 148 20.08 -1.29 3.40
CA TRP A 148 18.88 -1.41 4.24
C TRP A 148 17.92 -2.49 3.75
N ALA A 149 17.71 -2.63 2.45
CA ALA A 149 16.87 -3.69 1.88
C ALA A 149 17.46 -5.10 2.09
N SER A 150 18.77 -5.21 2.33
CA SER A 150 19.44 -6.48 2.63
C SER A 150 19.42 -6.82 4.12
N GLN A 151 18.99 -5.89 4.99
CA GLN A 151 18.84 -6.18 6.41
C GLN A 151 17.62 -7.10 6.59
N PRO A 152 17.77 -8.23 7.29
CA PRO A 152 16.62 -9.08 7.61
C PRO A 152 15.61 -8.26 8.39
N ASP A 153 14.33 -8.40 8.06
CA ASP A 153 13.27 -7.74 8.81
C ASP A 153 13.41 -8.15 10.28
N PRO A 154 13.60 -7.20 11.22
CA PRO A 154 13.75 -7.53 12.63
C PRO A 154 12.54 -8.32 13.16
N LEU A 155 11.36 -8.13 12.55
CA LEU A 155 10.18 -8.94 12.84
C LEU A 155 10.36 -10.38 12.39
N GLU A 156 10.86 -10.62 11.17
CA GLU A 156 11.14 -11.98 10.69
C GLU A 156 12.24 -12.66 11.53
N ALA A 157 13.29 -11.93 11.90
CA ALA A 157 14.34 -12.45 12.79
C ALA A 157 13.76 -12.86 14.14
N ASN A 158 12.89 -12.04 14.73
CA ASN A 158 12.19 -12.36 15.98
C ASN A 158 11.23 -13.55 15.83
N VAL A 159 10.46 -13.62 14.73
CA VAL A 159 9.56 -14.74 14.45
C VAL A 159 10.34 -16.03 14.27
N GLN A 160 11.49 -15.98 13.59
CA GLN A 160 12.36 -17.14 13.39
C GLN A 160 12.97 -17.61 14.72
N GLU A 161 13.37 -16.68 15.59
CA GLU A 161 13.86 -17.02 16.92
C GLU A 161 12.75 -17.60 17.81
N MET A 162 11.55 -17.01 17.79
CA MET A 162 10.38 -17.57 18.49
C MET A 162 10.03 -18.98 17.97
N ALA A 163 10.06 -19.18 16.66
CA ALA A 163 9.83 -20.49 16.05
C ALA A 163 10.91 -21.50 16.44
N ARG A 164 12.16 -21.06 16.61
CA ARG A 164 13.26 -21.89 17.11
C ARG A 164 13.04 -22.27 18.57
N VAL A 165 12.74 -21.31 19.44
CA VAL A 165 12.45 -21.56 20.87
C VAL A 165 11.25 -22.51 21.04
N ALA A 166 10.22 -22.39 20.20
CA ALA A 166 9.07 -23.29 20.23
C ALA A 166 9.40 -24.73 19.76
N ARG A 167 10.39 -24.88 18.86
CA ARG A 167 10.83 -26.19 18.33
C ARG A 167 11.86 -26.88 19.22
N GLU A 168 12.63 -26.13 20.00
CA GLU A 168 13.52 -26.70 21.00
C GLU A 168 12.64 -27.26 22.13
N PRO A 169 12.56 -28.60 22.30
CA PRO A 169 11.83 -29.17 23.42
C PRO A 169 12.54 -28.69 24.68
N GLY A 170 11.96 -27.69 25.35
CA GLY A 170 12.56 -27.13 26.55
C GLY A 170 12.93 -28.22 27.55
N PRO A 171 13.89 -28.00 28.46
CA PRO A 171 14.36 -29.00 29.42
C PRO A 171 13.24 -29.59 30.32
N GLY A 172 12.02 -29.04 30.29
CA GLY A 172 10.80 -29.60 30.89
C GLY A 172 10.03 -30.64 30.05
N ALA A 173 10.38 -30.90 28.79
CA ALA A 173 9.71 -31.90 27.96
C ALA A 173 10.04 -33.35 28.36
N ALA A 174 11.05 -33.55 29.21
CA ALA A 174 11.41 -34.87 29.75
C ALA A 174 10.34 -35.44 30.70
N TRP A 175 9.52 -34.59 31.35
CA TRP A 175 8.51 -35.06 32.31
C TRP A 175 7.26 -35.65 31.64
N ARG A 176 7.00 -35.39 30.35
CA ARG A 176 5.83 -35.94 29.63
C ARG A 176 5.97 -37.39 29.16
N ARG A 177 7.12 -38.03 29.40
CA ARG A 177 7.26 -39.50 29.27
C ARG A 177 7.09 -40.24 30.61
N GLY A 178 6.72 -39.52 31.68
CA GLY A 178 6.14 -40.12 32.87
C GLY A 178 4.77 -40.68 32.53
N ARG A 179 4.73 -42.00 32.28
CA ARG A 179 3.57 -42.88 32.33
C ARG A 179 2.53 -42.29 33.29
N LEU A 180 1.42 -41.74 32.77
CA LEU A 180 0.29 -41.38 33.63
C LEU A 180 0.01 -42.61 34.49
N PRO A 181 -0.01 -42.52 35.82
CA PRO A 181 -0.49 -43.63 36.62
C PRO A 181 -1.90 -43.96 36.12
N ASP A 182 -2.17 -45.25 35.90
CA ASP A 182 -3.49 -45.86 35.68
C ASP A 182 -4.40 -45.59 36.89
N ARG A 183 -4.65 -44.32 37.19
CA ARG A 183 -5.52 -43.90 38.26
C ARG A 183 -6.92 -43.82 37.67
N ALA A 184 -7.57 -44.98 37.70
CA ALA A 184 -9.01 -45.18 37.68
C ALA A 184 -9.74 -44.31 36.66
N VAL A 185 -9.95 -44.88 35.48
CA VAL A 185 -11.16 -44.62 34.71
C VAL A 185 -12.32 -44.97 35.64
N ALA A 186 -12.80 -43.98 36.40
CA ALA A 186 -14.07 -44.08 37.08
C ALA A 186 -15.10 -44.31 35.99
N GLU A 187 -15.77 -45.46 36.07
CA GLU A 187 -16.94 -45.84 35.29
C GLU A 187 -17.86 -44.62 35.19
N PHE A 188 -17.92 -44.06 33.98
CA PHE A 188 -18.83 -42.98 33.64
C PHE A 188 -20.21 -43.60 33.51
N ASP A 189 -21.05 -43.44 34.55
CA ASP A 189 -22.43 -43.90 34.60
C ASP A 189 -23.30 -42.96 33.73
N PRO A 190 -23.79 -43.40 32.56
CA PRO A 190 -24.51 -42.54 31.62
C PRO A 190 -25.95 -42.21 32.08
N ALA A 191 -26.36 -42.62 33.28
CA ALA A 191 -27.72 -42.45 33.80
C ALA A 191 -27.86 -41.35 34.87
N SER A 192 -26.81 -40.57 35.14
CA SER A 192 -26.93 -39.39 36.00
C SER A 192 -27.40 -38.17 35.20
N ASP A 193 -28.72 -37.97 35.14
CA ASP A 193 -29.44 -36.83 34.55
C ASP A 193 -29.25 -35.50 35.34
N ASP A 194 -28.13 -35.34 36.04
CA ASP A 194 -27.79 -34.13 36.80
C ASP A 194 -26.37 -33.65 36.46
N LEU A 195 -26.15 -33.33 35.18
CA LEU A 195 -25.00 -32.52 34.77
C LEU A 195 -25.50 -31.12 34.35
N PRO A 196 -25.04 -30.04 35.02
CA PRO A 196 -25.18 -28.71 34.46
C PRO A 196 -24.45 -28.67 33.12
N GLY A 197 -25.07 -28.07 32.11
CA GLY A 197 -24.53 -28.00 30.76
C GLY A 197 -23.20 -27.27 30.70
N GLU A 198 -22.10 -27.99 30.90
CA GLU A 198 -20.77 -27.55 30.49
C GLU A 198 -20.56 -28.05 29.05
N THR A 199 -21.10 -27.28 28.13
CA THR A 199 -20.57 -27.17 26.78
C THR A 199 -19.05 -27.12 26.85
N PHE A 200 -18.39 -27.95 26.05
CA PHE A 200 -16.96 -27.92 25.76
C PHE A 200 -16.45 -26.48 25.76
N SER A 201 -15.87 -26.05 26.88
CA SER A 201 -15.42 -24.69 27.05
C SER A 201 -14.05 -24.59 26.41
N LEU A 202 -14.06 -24.11 25.17
CA LEU A 202 -12.91 -23.52 24.48
C LEU A 202 -12.36 -22.26 25.21
N GLU A 203 -12.73 -22.08 26.49
CA GLU A 203 -12.46 -20.94 27.35
C GLU A 203 -11.18 -21.13 28.20
N GLU A 204 -10.73 -22.36 28.47
CA GLU A 204 -9.60 -22.56 29.39
C GLU A 204 -8.21 -22.20 28.81
N ASN A 205 -8.11 -21.89 27.52
CA ASN A 205 -6.85 -21.47 26.87
C ASN A 205 -6.77 -19.98 26.51
N LEU A 206 -7.69 -19.14 27.00
CA LEU A 206 -7.76 -17.71 26.72
C LEU A 206 -7.63 -16.86 28.00
N SER A 207 -6.72 -17.24 28.90
CA SER A 207 -6.44 -16.59 30.20
C SER A 207 -5.94 -15.13 30.13
N TRP A 208 -6.03 -14.49 28.97
CA TRP A 208 -5.73 -13.08 28.76
C TRP A 208 -6.98 -12.19 28.76
N GLY A 209 -8.12 -12.60 29.34
CA GLY A 209 -9.28 -11.72 29.62
C GLY A 209 -9.92 -10.99 28.42
N VAL A 210 -9.41 -11.16 27.21
CA VAL A 210 -9.85 -10.53 25.97
C VAL A 210 -10.50 -11.63 25.12
N PRO A 211 -11.77 -11.47 24.70
CA PRO A 211 -12.47 -12.46 23.90
C PRO A 211 -11.95 -12.42 22.45
N TRP A 212 -10.80 -13.04 22.20
CA TRP A 212 -10.14 -13.05 20.89
C TRP A 212 -10.97 -13.71 19.80
N LEU A 213 -11.77 -14.72 20.13
CA LEU A 213 -12.57 -15.44 19.14
C LEU A 213 -13.59 -14.53 18.41
N PRO A 214 -14.45 -13.76 19.11
CA PRO A 214 -15.32 -12.81 18.42
C PRO A 214 -14.56 -11.68 17.74
N LEU A 215 -13.39 -11.26 18.24
CA LEU A 215 -12.52 -10.29 17.56
C LEU A 215 -12.00 -10.84 16.22
N LEU A 216 -11.52 -12.08 16.18
CA LEU A 216 -11.04 -12.71 14.94
C LEU A 216 -12.19 -12.97 13.97
N LEU A 217 -13.37 -13.34 14.46
CA LEU A 217 -14.57 -13.53 13.64
C LEU A 217 -15.07 -12.22 13.03
N THR A 218 -15.09 -11.14 13.80
CA THR A 218 -15.51 -9.82 13.30
C THR A 218 -14.51 -9.25 12.30
N LEU A 219 -13.22 -9.45 12.55
CA LEU A 219 -12.15 -9.00 11.64
C LEU A 219 -12.15 -9.79 10.32
N THR A 220 -12.36 -11.10 10.36
CA THR A 220 -12.49 -11.93 9.15
C THR A 220 -13.76 -11.63 8.36
N ALA A 221 -14.91 -11.45 9.04
CA ALA A 221 -16.15 -11.04 8.39
C ALA A 221 -16.03 -9.66 7.74
N GLY A 222 -15.44 -8.68 8.44
CA GLY A 222 -15.19 -7.33 7.95
C GLY A 222 -14.30 -7.30 6.69
N SER A 223 -13.20 -8.06 6.72
CA SER A 223 -12.28 -8.22 5.57
C SER A 223 -13.00 -8.73 4.33
N LEU A 224 -13.88 -9.73 4.49
CA LEU A 224 -14.60 -10.35 3.38
C LEU A 224 -15.65 -9.40 2.77
N THR A 225 -16.31 -8.58 3.60
CA THR A 225 -17.21 -7.52 3.12
C THR A 225 -16.48 -6.43 2.35
N VAL A 226 -15.34 -5.94 2.84
CA VAL A 226 -14.56 -4.90 2.12
C VAL A 226 -14.05 -5.45 0.78
N TRP A 227 -13.59 -6.70 0.75
CA TRP A 227 -13.13 -7.34 -0.48
C TRP A 227 -14.26 -7.52 -1.50
N THR A 228 -15.45 -7.96 -1.08
CA THR A 228 -16.60 -8.14 -1.98
C THR A 228 -17.11 -6.81 -2.54
N VAL A 229 -17.21 -5.77 -1.72
CA VAL A 229 -17.59 -4.41 -2.17
C VAL A 229 -16.58 -3.86 -3.17
N ARG A 230 -15.28 -3.99 -2.89
CA ARG A 230 -14.22 -3.56 -3.84
C ARG A 230 -14.29 -4.33 -5.17
N LYS A 231 -14.68 -5.61 -5.14
CA LYS A 231 -14.78 -6.43 -6.35
C LYS A 231 -16.01 -6.08 -7.18
N LEU A 232 -17.13 -5.75 -6.55
CA LEU A 232 -18.39 -5.40 -7.19
C LEU A 232 -18.43 -3.95 -7.71
N ASN A 233 -17.80 -3.01 -7.01
CA ASN A 233 -17.75 -1.60 -7.42
C ASN A 233 -16.62 -1.28 -8.41
N ARG A 234 -15.97 -2.28 -9.01
CA ARG A 234 -15.08 -1.99 -10.15
C ARG A 234 -15.96 -1.44 -11.27
N PRO A 235 -15.81 -0.17 -11.68
CA PRO A 235 -16.58 0.36 -12.78
C PRO A 235 -16.35 -0.55 -13.98
N PRO A 236 -17.42 -0.94 -14.72
CA PRO A 236 -17.25 -1.77 -15.91
C PRO A 236 -16.22 -1.07 -16.78
N VAL A 237 -15.09 -1.73 -16.99
CA VAL A 237 -14.02 -1.23 -17.85
C VAL A 237 -14.70 -0.97 -19.18
N ARG A 238 -14.84 0.30 -19.55
CA ARG A 238 -15.25 0.69 -20.89
C ARG A 238 -14.12 0.23 -21.80
N VAL A 239 -14.24 -0.99 -22.29
CA VAL A 239 -13.43 -1.49 -23.38
C VAL A 239 -13.66 -0.48 -24.50
N ALA A 240 -12.63 0.31 -24.80
CA ALA A 240 -12.67 1.21 -25.95
C ALA A 240 -13.12 0.35 -27.14
N PRO A 241 -14.17 0.73 -27.88
CA PRO A 241 -14.66 -0.09 -28.99
C PRO A 241 -13.46 -0.42 -29.86
N ALA A 242 -13.23 -1.72 -30.08
CA ALA A 242 -12.14 -2.20 -30.89
C ALA A 242 -12.12 -1.38 -32.18
N ARG A 243 -11.02 -0.67 -32.45
CA ARG A 243 -10.85 0.06 -33.70
C ARG A 243 -11.22 -0.90 -34.83
N PRO A 244 -12.21 -0.55 -35.67
CA PRO A 244 -12.68 -1.47 -36.69
C PRO A 244 -11.48 -1.86 -37.55
N ALA A 245 -11.29 -3.15 -37.79
CA ALA A 245 -10.15 -3.67 -38.56
C ALA A 245 -9.98 -3.00 -39.94
N ALA A 246 -11.04 -2.39 -40.46
CA ALA A 246 -11.04 -1.56 -41.66
C ALA A 246 -10.15 -0.31 -41.55
N GLU A 247 -10.05 0.33 -40.37
CA GLU A 247 -9.23 1.54 -40.16
C GLU A 247 -7.73 1.19 -40.17
N ILE A 248 -7.37 0.03 -39.59
CA ILE A 248 -5.99 -0.49 -39.61
C ILE A 248 -5.56 -0.83 -41.05
N LEU A 249 -6.45 -1.41 -41.85
CA LEU A 249 -6.18 -1.71 -43.27
C LEU A 249 -6.04 -0.43 -44.11
N GLN A 250 -6.83 0.61 -43.84
CA GLN A 250 -6.70 1.90 -44.53
C GLN A 250 -5.36 2.59 -44.23
N GLU A 251 -4.91 2.58 -42.97
CA GLU A 251 -3.60 3.13 -42.61
C GLU A 251 -2.45 2.36 -43.29
N GLN A 252 -2.55 1.03 -43.37
CA GLN A 252 -1.55 0.21 -44.07
C GLN A 252 -1.51 0.49 -45.57
N MET A 253 -2.67 0.65 -46.23
CA MET A 253 -2.73 0.99 -47.65
C MET A 253 -2.13 2.37 -47.92
N LYS A 254 -2.46 3.36 -47.09
CA LYS A 254 -1.93 4.72 -47.20
C LYS A 254 -0.42 4.79 -46.99
N GLN A 255 0.11 3.99 -46.04
CA GLN A 255 1.55 3.84 -45.86
C GLN A 255 2.23 3.21 -47.08
N ARG A 256 1.61 2.19 -47.70
CA ARG A 256 2.14 1.56 -48.91
C ARG A 256 2.18 2.51 -50.11
N GLU A 257 1.14 3.30 -50.31
CA GLU A 257 1.11 4.31 -51.39
C GLU A 257 2.21 5.37 -51.19
N SER A 258 2.43 5.82 -49.96
CA SER A 258 3.49 6.79 -49.64
C SER A 258 4.91 6.28 -49.92
N LEU A 259 5.11 4.96 -49.87
CA LEU A 259 6.41 4.33 -50.15
C LEU A 259 6.62 4.03 -51.64
N SER A 260 5.55 3.90 -52.43
CA SER A 260 5.65 3.62 -53.88
C SER A 260 5.91 4.84 -54.77
N GLY A 261 5.74 6.06 -54.24
CA GLY A 261 5.95 7.31 -54.98
C GLY A 261 7.41 7.78 -55.10
N VAL A 262 8.38 6.97 -54.65
CA VAL A 262 9.81 7.26 -54.70
C VAL A 262 10.47 6.38 -55.76
N TRP A 263 10.26 6.71 -57.04
CA TRP A 263 11.04 6.20 -58.18
C TRP A 263 11.21 7.31 -59.22
#